data_AF-X6CIM1-F1
#
_entry.id   AF-X6CIM1-F1
#
_cell.length_a   1.000
_cell.length_b   1.000
_cell.length_c   1.000
_cell.angle_alpha   90.00
_cell.angle_beta   90.00
_cell.angle_gamma   90.00
#
_symmetry.space_group_name_H-M   'P 1'
#
loop_
_entity.id
_entity.type
_entity.pdbx_description
1 polymer ?
#
loop_
_entity_poly.entity_id
_entity_poly.type
_entity_poly.pdbx_seq_one_letter_code
_entity_poly.pdbx_strand_id
1 'polypeptide(L)' 'MGETADRSAAKAIPAGSYFALPPGMAHFAYFDEETVLQLTTNGPWGIKYINPADDPRKTK' A
#
# COMPACT_ATOMS: atom_id res chain seq x y z
N MET A 1 3.62 1.80 -8.21
CA MET A 1 4.93 1.71 -7.53
C MET A 1 5.54 3.10 -7.55
N GLY A 2 6.25 3.52 -6.50
CA GLY A 2 6.81 4.86 -6.40
C GLY A 2 6.61 5.48 -5.01
N GLU A 3 7.32 6.58 -4.77
CA GLU A 3 7.32 7.29 -3.48
C GLU A 3 6.19 8.31 -3.34
N THR A 4 5.60 8.74 -4.45
CA THR A 4 4.46 9.66 -4.50
C THR A 4 3.27 8.96 -5.15
N ALA A 5 2.09 9.14 -4.56
CA ALA A 5 0.87 8.53 -5.06
C ALA A 5 0.47 9.17 -6.40
N ASP A 6 0.41 8.37 -7.46
CA ASP A 6 0.03 8.78 -8.81
C ASP A 6 -0.94 7.76 -9.40
N ARG A 7 -2.19 8.18 -9.63
CA ARG A 7 -3.23 7.29 -10.18
C ARG A 7 -2.90 6.81 -11.60
N SER A 8 -2.17 7.60 -12.40
CA SER A 8 -1.82 7.22 -13.77
C SER A 8 -0.77 6.10 -13.82
N ALA A 9 0.06 5.98 -12.78
CA ALA A 9 1.06 4.93 -12.61
C ALA A 9 0.53 3.71 -11.81
N ALA A 10 -0.76 3.69 -11.49
CA ALA A 10 -1.39 2.56 -10.81
C ALA A 10 -1.59 1.39 -11.77
N LYS A 11 -1.47 0.17 -11.23
CA LYS A 11 -1.83 -1.06 -11.94
C LYS A 11 -3.04 -1.67 -11.27
N ALA A 12 -4.08 -1.98 -12.04
CA ALA A 12 -5.26 -2.66 -11.53
C ALA A 12 -4.91 -4.05 -11.00
N ILE A 13 -5.40 -4.37 -9.80
CA ILE A 13 -5.26 -5.67 -9.14
C ILE A 13 -6.69 -6.13 -8.83
N PRO A 14 -7.33 -6.89 -9.74
CA PRO A 14 -8.69 -7.37 -9.54
C PRO A 14 -8.82 -8.32 -8.34
N ALA A 15 -10.05 -8.50 -7.83
CA ALA A 15 -10.33 -9.46 -6.77
C ALA A 15 -9.78 -10.86 -7.08
N GLY A 16 -9.19 -11.51 -6.07
CA GLY A 16 -8.54 -12.82 -6.20
C GLY A 16 -7.11 -12.78 -6.76
N SER A 17 -6.60 -11.62 -7.18
CA SER A 17 -5.22 -11.48 -7.61
C SER A 17 -4.23 -11.62 -6.44
N TYR A 18 -2.99 -11.98 -6.77
CA TYR A 18 -1.87 -12.04 -5.83
C TYR A 18 -0.73 -11.14 -6.30
N PHE A 19 -0.05 -10.51 -5.36
CA PHE A 19 1.17 -9.74 -5.61
C PHE A 19 2.14 -9.89 -4.44
N ALA A 20 3.43 -9.82 -4.74
CA ALA A 20 4.51 -9.85 -3.75
C ALA A 20 5.36 -8.58 -3.92
N LEU A 21 5.61 -7.90 -2.80
CA LEU A 21 6.45 -6.71 -2.75
C LEU A 21 7.67 -7.01 -1.86
N PRO A 22 8.89 -6.74 -2.31
CA PRO A 22 10.07 -6.93 -1.47
C PRO A 22 10.07 -5.91 -0.30
N PRO A 23 10.76 -6.22 0.81
CA PRO A 23 10.89 -5.31 1.94
C PRO A 23 11.42 -3.93 1.51
N GLY A 24 10.80 -2.87 2.03
CA GLY A 24 11.20 -1.49 1.76
C GLY A 24 10.77 -0.93 0.40
N MET A 25 10.10 -1.71 -0.46
CA MET A 25 9.57 -1.20 -1.73
C MET A 25 8.53 -0.10 -1.50
N ALA A 26 8.85 1.11 -1.95
CA ALA A 26 7.91 2.24 -1.95
C ALA A 26 6.77 2.00 -2.95
N HIS A 27 5.55 2.04 -2.46
CA HIS A 27 4.36 1.88 -3.26
C HIS A 27 3.20 2.67 -2.70
N PHE A 28 2.18 2.83 -3.54
CA PHE A 28 0.91 3.47 -3.23
C PHE A 28 -0.21 2.50 -3.64
N ALA A 29 -1.36 2.64 -3.00
CA ALA A 29 -2.56 1.85 -3.28
C ALA A 29 -3.77 2.77 -3.35
N TYR A 30 -4.70 2.43 -4.23
CA TYR A 30 -6.01 3.04 -4.35
C TYR A 30 -7.05 1.92 -4.33
N PHE A 31 -8.20 2.20 -3.72
CA PHE A 31 -9.34 1.29 -3.68
C PHE A 31 -10.55 2.08 -4.17
N ASP A 32 -11.14 1.64 -5.28
CA ASP A 32 -12.31 2.31 -5.87
C ASP A 32 -13.62 1.83 -5.21
N GLU A 33 -13.56 0.75 -4.43
CA GLU A 33 -14.65 0.19 -3.63
C GLU A 33 -14.13 -0.42 -2.32
N GLU A 34 -15.04 -0.81 -1.43
CA GLU A 34 -14.68 -1.53 -0.21
C GLU A 34 -13.90 -2.81 -0.55
N THR A 35 -12.71 -2.95 0.02
CA THR A 35 -11.76 -4.00 -0.36
C THR A 35 -11.17 -4.66 0.88
N VAL A 36 -11.16 -6.00 0.89
CA VAL A 36 -10.45 -6.79 1.91
C VAL A 36 -9.13 -7.29 1.34
N LEU A 37 -8.03 -7.02 2.05
CA LEU A 37 -6.71 -7.53 1.73
C LEU A 37 -6.30 -8.62 2.71
N GLN A 38 -5.92 -9.79 2.20
CA GLN A 38 -5.22 -10.80 3.00
C GLN A 38 -3.72 -10.57 2.89
N LEU A 39 -3.08 -10.27 4.02
CA LEU A 39 -1.63 -10.08 4.08
C LEU A 39 -0.96 -11.29 4.74
N THR A 40 0.09 -11.81 4.10
CA THR A 40 0.97 -12.83 4.67
C THR A 40 2.40 -12.33 4.60
N THR A 41 3.10 -12.34 5.73
CA THR A 41 4.44 -11.77 5.86
C THR A 41 5.23 -12.53 6.92
N ASN A 42 6.55 -12.53 6.77
CA ASN A 42 7.46 -12.88 7.86
C ASN A 42 7.77 -11.60 8.64
N GLY A 43 7.59 -11.63 9.96
CA GLY A 43 7.69 -10.43 10.80
C GLY A 43 9.13 -9.90 10.99
N PRO A 44 9.29 -8.65 11.45
CA PRO A 44 8.24 -7.69 11.81
C PRO A 44 7.60 -7.01 10.59
N TRP A 45 6.30 -6.71 10.66
CA TRP A 45 5.57 -6.00 9.62
C TRP A 45 5.01 -4.68 10.13
N GLY A 46 4.97 -3.67 9.25
CA GLY A 46 4.36 -2.39 9.54
C GLY A 46 4.32 -1.47 8.33
N ILE A 47 3.58 -0.37 8.47
CA ILE A 47 3.47 0.67 7.45
C ILE A 47 4.33 1.86 7.86
N LYS A 48 5.28 2.20 6.99
CA LYS A 48 6.06 3.44 7.03
C LYS A 48 5.53 4.37 5.94
N TYR A 49 4.87 5.45 6.35
CA TYR A 49 4.48 6.52 5.44
C TYR A 49 5.73 7.33 5.07
N ILE A 50 5.98 7.51 3.78
CA ILE A 50 7.13 8.28 3.29
C ILE A 50 6.90 9.77 3.56
N ASN A 51 5.71 10.27 3.22
CA ASN A 51 5.26 11.60 3.62
C ASN A 51 4.64 11.52 5.03
N PRO A 52 5.21 12.21 6.03
CA PRO A 52 4.69 12.21 7.40
C PRO A 52 3.25 12.71 7.55
N ALA A 53 2.76 13.53 6.60
CA ALA A 53 1.39 14.06 6.63
C ALA A 53 0.33 13.00 6.28
N ASP A 54 0.72 11.94 5.58
CA ASP A 54 -0.19 10.86 5.18
C ASP A 54 -0.38 9.82 6.29
N ASP A 55 0.33 9.96 7.41
CA ASP A 55 0.28 9.01 8.53
C ASP A 55 -0.94 9.26 9.43
N PRO A 56 -1.99 8.42 9.37
CA PRO A 56 -3.23 8.63 10.13
C PRO A 56 -3.02 8.43 11.64
N ARG A 57 -1.87 7.88 12.07
CA ARG A 57 -1.54 7.73 13.49
C ARG A 57 -1.19 9.08 14.13
N LYS A 58 -0.92 10.10 13.32
CA LYS A 58 -0.57 11.46 13.79
C LYS A 58 -1.79 12.38 13.92
N THR A 59 -2.90 12.02 13.31
CA THR A 59 -4.17 12.77 13.39
C THR A 59 -5.02 12.17 14.49
N LYS A 60 -4.73 12.52 15.74
CA LYS A 60 -5.53 12.17 16.92
C LYS A 60 -6.11 13.43 17.54
#